data_AF-A0A2V7LDN7-F1
#
_entry.id   AF-A0A2V7LDN7-F1
#
_cell.length_a   1.000
_cell.length_b   1.000
_cell.length_c   1.000
_cell.angle_alpha   90.00
_cell.angle_beta   90.00
_cell.angle_gamma   90.00
#
_symmetry.space_group_name_H-M   'P 1'
#
loop_
_entity.id
_entity.type
_entity.pdbx_description
1 polymer ?
#
loop_
_entity_poly.entity_id
_entity_poly.type
_entity_poly.pdbx_seq_one_letter_code
_entity_poly.pdbx_strand_id
1 'polypeptide(L)'
;MTWVLMALIGLVGGVVSGLFGVGGAIVIVPALVLLVKLPPHTASGTSLAALLLPVGLLGAMEYYRRGQVNIPYAIILAAGLFLGAFIGAHFAGGVSDVALKRAFGGLLLLVAGKLLLG
;
A
#
# COMPACT_ATOMS: atom_id res chain seq x y z
N MET A 1 -17.84 17.25 -3.04
CA MET A 1 -16.58 17.11 -3.82
C MET A 1 -15.69 16.00 -3.27
N THR A 2 -15.33 16.02 -1.97
CA THR A 2 -14.34 15.12 -1.36
C THR A 2 -14.71 13.63 -1.41
N TRP A 3 -15.98 13.27 -1.21
CA TRP A 3 -16.44 11.87 -1.24
C TRP A 3 -16.30 11.20 -2.62
N VAL A 4 -16.64 11.92 -3.69
CA VAL A 4 -16.48 11.44 -5.06
C VAL A 4 -15.00 11.24 -5.39
N LEU A 5 -14.15 12.17 -4.96
CA LEU A 5 -12.70 12.04 -5.11
C LEU A 5 -12.15 10.82 -4.35
N MET A 6 -12.59 10.58 -3.12
CA MET A 6 -12.21 9.38 -2.35
C MET A 6 -12.64 8.08 -3.04
N ALA A 7 -13.86 8.03 -3.59
CA ALA A 7 -14.34 6.88 -4.34
C ALA A 7 -13.51 6.62 -5.60
N LEU A 8 -13.15 7.68 -6.34
CA LEU A 8 -12.28 7.58 -7.52
C LEU A 8 -10.86 7.12 -7.16
N ILE A 9 -10.27 7.67 -6.10
CA ILE A 9 -8.96 7.24 -5.60
C ILE A 9 -9.00 5.76 -5.21
N GLY A 10 -10.05 5.33 -4.50
CA GLY A 10 -10.26 3.94 -4.12
C GLY A 10 -10.42 3.01 -5.32
N LEU A 11 -11.19 3.42 -6.32
CA LEU A 11 -11.41 2.65 -7.55
C LEU A 11 -10.11 2.45 -8.33
N VAL A 12 -9.39 3.54 -8.61
CA VAL A 12 -8.10 3.49 -9.32
C VAL A 12 -7.07 2.69 -8.51
N GLY A 13 -7.00 2.93 -7.20
CA GLY A 13 -6.12 2.20 -6.30
C GLY A 13 -6.43 0.70 -6.27
N GLY A 14 -7.72 0.31 -6.26
CA GLY A 14 -8.17 -1.07 -6.30
C GLY A 14 -7.82 -1.78 -7.60
N VAL A 15 -8.00 -1.12 -8.75
CA VAL A 15 -7.59 -1.66 -10.06
C VAL A 15 -6.09 -1.90 -10.10
N VAL A 16 -5.29 -0.91 -9.70
CA VAL A 16 -3.81 -1.04 -9.65
C VAL A 16 -3.40 -2.13 -8.67
N SER A 17 -4.07 -2.23 -7.52
CA SER A 17 -3.83 -3.30 -6.55
C SER A 17 -4.06 -4.69 -7.15
N GLY A 18 -5.17 -4.89 -7.87
CA GLY A 18 -5.49 -6.16 -8.50
C GLY A 18 -4.56 -6.52 -9.65
N LEU A 19 -4.07 -5.54 -10.43
CA LEU A 19 -3.17 -5.77 -11.56
C LEU A 19 -1.76 -6.17 -11.12
N PHE A 20 -1.21 -5.48 -10.13
CA PHE A 20 0.19 -5.65 -9.72
C PHE A 20 0.37 -6.46 -8.44
N GLY A 21 -0.71 -6.75 -7.70
CA GLY A 21 -0.64 -7.45 -6.41
C GLY A 21 0.01 -6.65 -5.27
N VAL A 22 0.37 -5.37 -5.48
CA VAL A 22 1.12 -4.53 -4.52
C VAL A 22 0.20 -3.83 -3.51
N GLY A 23 -1.12 -4.06 -3.57
CA GLY A 23 -2.04 -3.45 -2.61
C GLY A 23 -2.42 -2.00 -2.93
N GLY A 24 -2.09 -1.41 -4.09
CA GLY A 24 -2.60 -0.09 -4.50
C GLY A 24 -2.09 1.13 -3.70
N ALA A 25 -1.34 0.93 -2.61
CA ALA A 25 -0.81 1.98 -1.74
C ALA A 25 0.10 2.99 -2.48
N ILE A 26 0.79 2.52 -3.54
CA ILE A 26 1.63 3.34 -4.42
C ILE A 26 0.84 4.50 -5.04
N VAL A 27 -0.46 4.31 -5.28
CA VAL A 27 -1.35 5.33 -5.85
C VAL A 27 -2.15 6.05 -4.76
N ILE A 28 -2.69 5.31 -3.80
CA ILE A 28 -3.60 5.86 -2.79
C ILE A 28 -2.88 6.83 -1.85
N VAL A 29 -1.69 6.48 -1.33
CA VAL A 29 -0.97 7.34 -0.38
C VAL A 29 -0.62 8.70 -1.00
N PRO A 30 0.01 8.78 -2.20
CA PRO A 30 0.27 10.07 -2.84
C PRO A 30 -1.01 10.84 -3.17
N ALA A 31 -2.08 10.16 -3.61
CA ALA A 31 -3.34 10.83 -3.91
C ALA A 31 -3.96 11.48 -2.66
N LEU A 32 -3.92 10.80 -1.52
CA LEU A 32 -4.40 11.35 -0.24
C LEU A 32 -3.54 12.54 0.23
N VAL A 33 -2.22 12.48 0.07
CA VAL A 33 -1.31 13.57 0.46
C VAL A 33 -1.39 14.76 -0.49
N LEU A 34 -1.46 14.55 -1.80
CA LEU A 34 -1.35 15.61 -2.80
C LEU A 34 -2.70 16.20 -3.19
N LEU A 35 -3.74 15.36 -3.36
CA LEU A 35 -5.06 15.80 -3.82
C LEU A 35 -5.97 16.13 -2.64
N VAL A 36 -6.01 15.25 -1.64
CA VAL A 36 -6.85 15.43 -0.44
C VAL A 36 -6.15 16.26 0.64
N LYS A 37 -4.83 16.47 0.51
CA LYS A 37 -4.00 17.27 1.43
C LYS A 37 -3.98 16.74 2.87
N LEU A 38 -4.10 15.42 3.04
CA LEU A 38 -3.96 14.79 4.35
C LEU A 38 -2.48 14.79 4.80
N PRO A 39 -2.22 14.90 6.11
CA PRO A 39 -0.89 14.65 6.66
C PRO A 39 -0.38 13.24 6.27
N PRO A 40 0.90 13.08 5.88
CA PRO A 40 1.48 11.78 5.50
C PRO A 40 1.21 10.62 6.47
N HIS A 41 1.27 10.87 7.78
CA HIS A 41 0.90 9.87 8.79
C HIS A 41 -0.55 9.42 8.66
N THR A 42 -1.49 10.36 8.61
CA THR A 42 -2.92 10.08 8.47
C THR A 42 -3.21 9.39 7.13
N ALA A 43 -2.63 9.88 6.04
CA ALA A 43 -2.79 9.28 4.70
C ALA A 43 -2.32 7.83 4.66
N SER A 44 -1.18 7.53 5.30
CA SER A 44 -0.62 6.18 5.37
C SER A 44 -1.53 5.24 6.17
N GLY A 45 -2.00 5.69 7.35
CA GLY A 45 -2.92 4.92 8.18
C GLY A 45 -4.27 4.67 7.50
N THR A 46 -4.86 5.70 6.89
CA THR A 46 -6.13 5.58 6.14
C THR A 46 -5.98 4.64 4.95
N SER A 47 -4.88 4.75 4.18
CA SER A 47 -4.60 3.84 3.08
C SER A 47 -4.47 2.40 3.57
N LEU A 48 -3.73 2.16 4.66
CA LEU A 48 -3.55 0.81 5.19
C LEU A 48 -4.89 0.19 5.61
N ALA A 49 -5.73 0.95 6.31
CA ALA A 49 -7.06 0.50 6.72
C ALA A 49 -7.96 0.16 5.52
N ALA A 50 -7.91 0.97 4.46
CA ALA A 50 -8.69 0.73 3.24
C ALA A 50 -8.20 -0.48 2.43
N LEU A 51 -6.92 -0.82 2.51
CA LEU A 51 -6.31 -1.83 1.65
C LEU A 51 -6.25 -3.23 2.28
N LEU A 52 -6.05 -3.31 3.59
CA LEU A 52 -5.68 -4.56 4.26
C LEU A 52 -6.75 -5.65 4.13
N LEU A 53 -7.99 -5.32 4.51
CA LEU A 53 -9.09 -6.28 4.55
C LEU A 53 -9.83 -6.40 3.20
N PRO A 54 -10.44 -5.33 2.65
CA PRO A 54 -11.30 -5.51 1.49
C PRO A 54 -10.51 -5.74 0.19
N VAL A 55 -9.46 -4.96 -0.06
CA VAL A 55 -8.69 -5.06 -1.31
C VAL A 55 -7.75 -6.26 -1.28
N GLY A 56 -7.00 -6.42 -0.19
CA GLY A 56 -6.06 -7.52 -0.01
C GLY A 56 -6.74 -8.89 -0.06
N LEU A 57 -7.88 -9.05 0.64
CA LEU A 57 -8.63 -10.31 0.66
C LEU A 57 -9.19 -10.65 -0.73
N LEU A 58 -9.86 -9.70 -1.39
CA LEU A 58 -10.45 -9.94 -2.71
C LEU A 58 -9.37 -10.27 -3.76
N GLY A 59 -8.25 -9.56 -3.75
CA GLY A 59 -7.12 -9.85 -4.62
C GLY A 59 -6.52 -11.24 -4.36
N ALA A 60 -6.24 -11.55 -3.09
CA ALA A 60 -5.69 -12.86 -2.71
C ALA A 60 -6.64 -14.01 -3.07
N MET A 61 -7.95 -13.83 -2.87
CA MET A 61 -8.96 -14.82 -3.27
C MET A 61 -8.95 -15.06 -4.78
N GLU A 62 -8.85 -14.02 -5.60
CA GLU A 62 -8.81 -14.17 -7.05
C GLU A 62 -7.55 -14.92 -7.51
N TYR A 63 -6.37 -14.56 -7.01
CA TYR A 63 -5.13 -15.27 -7.30
C TYR A 63 -5.15 -16.72 -6.79
N TYR A 64 -5.76 -16.97 -5.63
CA TYR A 64 -5.92 -18.31 -5.08
C TYR A 64 -6.81 -19.18 -5.95
N ARG A 65 -7.95 -18.64 -6.42
CA ARG A 65 -8.87 -19.35 -7.34
C ARG A 65 -8.20 -19.71 -8.67
N ARG A 66 -7.20 -18.94 -9.09
CA ARG A 66 -6.38 -19.21 -10.29
C ARG A 66 -5.21 -20.18 -10.03
N GLY A 67 -5.03 -20.67 -8.81
CA GLY A 67 -3.90 -21.54 -8.45
C GLY A 67 -2.55 -20.83 -8.42
N GLN A 68 -2.54 -19.49 -8.32
CA GLN A 68 -1.33 -18.67 -8.41
C GLN A 68 -0.75 -18.28 -7.05
N VAL A 69 -1.17 -18.95 -5.98
CA VAL A 69 -0.75 -18.64 -4.61
C VAL A 69 0.00 -19.82 -4.00
N ASN A 70 1.26 -19.60 -3.64
CA ASN A 70 2.01 -20.53 -2.81
C ASN A 70 1.68 -20.29 -1.33
N ILE A 71 0.82 -21.14 -0.76
CA ILE A 71 0.33 -20.99 0.62
C ILE A 71 1.45 -21.09 1.66
N PRO A 72 2.39 -22.05 1.60
CA PRO A 72 3.51 -22.08 2.54
C PRO A 72 4.31 -20.77 2.59
N TYR A 73 4.66 -20.21 1.43
CA TYR A 73 5.39 -18.95 1.36
C TYR A 73 4.55 -17.77 1.85
N ALA A 74 3.25 -17.75 1.52
CA ALA A 74 2.34 -16.72 1.98
C ALA A 74 2.23 -16.68 3.51
N ILE A 75 2.21 -17.84 4.20
CA ILE A 75 2.14 -17.91 5.67
C ILE A 75 3.42 -17.35 6.31
N ILE A 76 4.59 -17.75 5.80
CA ILE A 76 5.89 -17.28 6.32
C ILE A 76 6.00 -15.76 6.11
N LEU A 77 5.63 -15.28 4.92
CA LEU A 77 5.60 -13.85 4.61
C LEU A 77 4.62 -13.11 5.53
N ALA A 78 3.43 -13.64 5.75
CA ALA A 78 2.42 -13.01 6.62
C ALA A 78 2.92 -12.85 8.06
N ALA A 79 3.62 -13.85 8.62
CA ALA A 79 4.22 -13.76 9.95
C ALA A 79 5.28 -12.65 10.03
N GLY A 80 6.17 -12.58 9.04
CA GLY A 80 7.20 -11.54 8.95
C GLY A 80 6.59 -10.14 8.76
N LEU A 81 5.58 -10.02 7.89
CA LEU A 81 4.84 -8.78 7.64
C LEU A 81 4.12 -8.30 8.89
N PHE A 82 3.51 -9.18 9.67
CA PHE A 82 2.82 -8.82 10.89
C PHE A 82 3.77 -8.15 11.90
N LEU A 83 4.93 -8.76 12.16
CA LEU A 83 5.94 -8.22 13.06
C LEU A 83 6.56 -6.93 12.50
N GLY A 84 6.94 -6.94 11.22
CA GLY A 84 7.54 -5.79 10.54
C GLY A 84 6.61 -4.58 10.49
N ALA A 85 5.32 -4.79 10.22
CA ALA A 85 4.32 -3.73 10.20
C ALA A 85 4.10 -3.14 11.59
N PHE A 86 4.02 -3.99 12.63
CA PHE A 86 3.88 -3.52 14.01
C PHE A 86 5.07 -2.65 14.43
N ILE A 87 6.28 -3.14 14.21
CA ILE A 87 7.52 -2.43 14.54
C ILE A 87 7.65 -1.15 13.71
N GLY A 88 7.42 -1.23 12.40
CA GLY A 88 7.50 -0.10 11.47
C GLY A 88 6.51 1.00 11.80
N ALA A 89 5.25 0.65 12.12
CA ALA A 89 4.23 1.62 12.52
C ALA A 89 4.59 2.30 13.84
N HIS A 90 5.16 1.56 14.80
CA HIS A 90 5.62 2.13 16.06
C HIS A 90 6.72 3.19 15.85
N PHE A 91 7.73 2.89 15.03
CA PHE A 91 8.80 3.84 14.74
C PHE A 91 8.36 4.99 13.83
N ALA A 92 7.41 4.76 12.93
CA ALA A 92 6.91 5.81 12.04
C ALA A 92 6.39 7.03 12.82
N GLY A 93 5.78 6.84 14.00
CA GLY A 93 5.28 7.95 14.82
C GLY A 93 6.36 8.96 15.25
N GLY A 94 7.64 8.57 15.29
CA GLY A 94 8.76 9.47 15.59
C GLY A 94 9.36 10.16 14.36
N VAL A 95 8.89 9.85 13.15
CA VAL A 95 9.45 10.37 11.89
C VAL A 95 8.64 11.56 11.42
N SER A 96 9.33 12.64 11.02
CA SER A 96 8.65 13.82 10.45
C SER A 96 7.91 13.47 9.14
N ASP A 97 6.79 14.15 8.89
CA ASP A 97 6.00 14.00 7.67
C ASP A 97 6.82 14.16 6.38
N VAL A 98 7.77 15.11 6.39
CA VAL A 98 8.68 15.37 5.26
C VAL A 98 9.63 14.18 5.04
N ALA A 99 10.20 13.64 6.12
CA ALA A 99 11.08 12.49 6.04
C ALA A 99 10.31 11.25 5.56
N LEU A 100 9.09 11.01 6.07
CA LEU A 100 8.26 9.89 5.65
C LEU A 100 7.88 9.99 4.16
N LYS A 101 7.47 11.17 3.71
CA LYS A 101 7.18 11.44 2.29
C LYS A 101 8.40 11.20 1.39
N ARG A 102 9.57 11.69 1.80
CA ARG A 102 10.83 11.51 1.04
C ARG A 102 11.27 10.05 1.02
N ALA A 103 11.19 9.35 2.15
CA ALA A 103 11.53 7.94 2.26
C ALA A 103 10.63 7.09 1.35
N PHE A 104 9.32 7.32 1.38
CA PHE A 104 8.37 6.64 0.49
C PHE A 104 8.68 6.92 -0.99
N GLY A 105 8.89 8.18 -1.36
CA GLY A 105 9.28 8.55 -2.73
C GLY A 105 10.60 7.92 -3.19
N GLY A 106 11.62 7.91 -2.33
CA GLY A 106 12.90 7.27 -2.60
C GLY A 106 12.79 5.76 -2.79
N LEU A 107 11.98 5.09 -1.96
CA LEU A 107 11.68 3.66 -2.12
C LEU A 107 11.03 3.37 -3.48
N LEU A 108 10.07 4.20 -3.90
CA LEU A 108 9.42 4.04 -5.21
C LEU A 108 10.41 4.20 -6.37
N LEU A 109 11.30 5.19 -6.30
CA LEU A 109 12.34 5.38 -7.33
C LEU A 109 13.30 4.20 -7.40
N LEU A 110 13.71 3.67 -6.25
CA LEU A 110 14.57 2.50 -6.17
C LEU A 110 13.90 1.27 -6.78
N VAL A 111 12.65 1.00 -6.40
CA VAL A 111 11.87 -0.12 -6.95
C VAL A 111 11.67 0.03 -8.45
N ALA A 112 11.30 1.23 -8.92
CA ALA A 112 11.14 1.51 -10.34
C ALA A 112 12.46 1.30 -11.10
N GLY A 113 13.57 1.82 -10.59
CA GLY A 113 14.89 1.64 -11.18
C GLY A 113 15.28 0.17 -11.29
N LYS A 114 15.09 -0.61 -10.22
CA LYS A 114 15.37 -2.05 -10.24
C LYS A 114 14.48 -2.80 -11.23
N LEU A 115 13.16 -2.53 -11.24
CA LEU A 115 12.25 -3.20 -12.18
C LEU A 115 12.54 -2.88 -13.66
N LEU A 116 13.07 -1.69 -13.95
CA LEU A 116 13.40 -1.27 -15.32
C LEU A 116 14.78 -1.75 -15.78
N LEU A 117 15.74 -1.88 -14.86
CA LEU A 117 17.14 -2.20 -15.18
C LEU A 117 17.49 -3.68 -14.99
N GLY A 118 16.69 -4.44 -14.24
CA GLY A 118 16.92 -5.85 -13.88
C GLY A 118 17.62 -6.04 -12.54
#